data_AF-A0A410UXE4-F1
#
_entry.id   AF-A0A410UXE4-F1
#
_cell.length_a   1.000
_cell.length_b   1.000
_cell.length_c   1.000
_cell.angle_alpha   90.00
_cell.angle_beta   90.00
_cell.angle_gamma   90.00
#
_symmetry.space_group_name_H-M   'P 1'
#
loop_
_entity.id
_entity.type
_entity.pdbx_description
1 polymer ?
#
loop_
_entity_poly.entity_id
_entity_poly.type
_entity_poly.pdbx_seq_one_letter_code
_entity_poly.pdbx_strand_id
1 'polypeptide(L)'
;MDLQDDVALVEVEPKIHEARLWCDDGWTARVIKNEDDDGWAVAMTRDGESEPALVGPWTMGRDKKNPKPLDAPAFSTLVKTASEVIRRHEQQRHAMLHKCVYITADARTTKVTLDIVPDEDNPYALLSACNEAAEQLAQVRVAAEFRLTPTSAAAWIADGFEKPRTPGGEF
;
A
#
# COMPACT_ATOMS: atom_id res chain seq x y z
N MET A 1 35.20 -26.44 14.81
CA MET A 1 33.77 -26.73 15.08
C MET A 1 33.30 -25.50 15.80
N ASP A 2 33.02 -24.46 15.02
CA ASP A 2 32.85 -23.11 15.53
C ASP A 2 31.47 -22.69 15.03
N LEU A 3 30.50 -23.04 15.87
CA LEU A 3 29.11 -22.68 15.75
C LEU A 3 29.07 -21.15 15.84
N GLN A 4 29.00 -20.48 14.70
CA GLN A 4 28.64 -19.07 14.64
C GLN A 4 27.16 -19.02 15.03
N ASP A 5 26.91 -18.80 16.32
CA ASP A 5 25.61 -18.41 16.86
C ASP A 5 25.27 -17.05 16.24
N ASP A 6 24.57 -17.08 15.10
CA ASP A 6 23.83 -15.95 14.55
C ASP A 6 22.67 -15.64 15.50
N VAL A 7 22.99 -14.99 16.62
CA VAL A 7 22.00 -14.38 17.50
C VAL A 7 21.39 -13.21 16.75
N ALA A 8 20.30 -13.49 16.04
CA ALA A 8 19.38 -12.45 15.62
C ALA A 8 18.99 -11.67 16.90
N LEU A 9 19.48 -10.43 17.00
CA LEU A 9 19.03 -9.46 17.99
C LEU A 9 17.53 -9.30 17.80
N VAL A 10 16.74 -10.07 18.54
CA VAL A 10 15.36 -9.73 18.81
C VAL A 10 15.40 -8.45 19.62
N GLU A 11 15.34 -7.31 18.93
CA GLU A 11 15.03 -6.02 19.52
C GLU A 11 13.66 -6.14 20.17
N VAL A 12 13.64 -6.59 21.43
CA VAL A 12 12.46 -6.52 22.27
C VAL A 12 12.29 -5.06 22.60
N GLU A 13 11.53 -4.36 21.77
CA GLU A 13 11.14 -2.98 22.05
C GLU A 13 10.53 -2.91 23.46
N PRO A 14 10.97 -1.96 24.30
CA PRO A 14 10.41 -1.82 25.63
C PRO A 14 8.94 -1.42 25.53
N LYS A 15 8.07 -2.14 26.25
CA LYS A 15 6.67 -1.76 26.43
C LYS A 15 6.62 -0.45 27.23
N ILE A 16 6.27 0.65 26.57
CA ILE A 16 6.18 1.99 27.17
C ILE A 16 4.71 2.34 27.33
N HIS A 17 4.31 2.78 28.52
CA HIS A 17 2.94 3.22 28.80
C HIS A 17 2.95 4.58 29.52
N GLU A 18 3.22 5.65 28.78
CA GLU A 18 3.25 7.03 29.30
C GLU A 18 2.02 7.82 28.84
N ALA A 19 1.68 8.90 29.53
CA ALA A 19 0.51 9.71 29.17
C ALA A 19 0.53 10.28 27.72
N ARG A 20 1.71 10.36 27.08
CA ARG A 20 1.91 10.92 25.74
C ARG A 20 2.64 10.00 24.76
N LEU A 21 3.11 8.84 25.23
CA LEU A 21 3.87 7.89 24.43
C LEU A 21 3.47 6.48 24.89
N TRP A 22 2.88 5.70 23.98
CA TRP A 22 2.67 4.28 24.21
C TRP A 22 3.42 3.48 23.16
N CYS A 23 4.09 2.42 23.57
CA CYS A 23 4.71 1.44 22.70
C CYS A 23 4.30 0.06 23.17
N ASP A 24 3.47 -0.63 22.38
CA ASP A 24 3.02 -1.99 22.68
C ASP A 24 2.55 -2.69 21.39
N ASP A 25 2.60 -4.02 21.36
CA ASP A 25 2.11 -4.85 20.24
C ASP A 25 2.72 -4.49 18.85
N GLY A 26 3.96 -4.00 18.81
CA GLY A 26 4.62 -3.55 17.57
C GLY A 26 4.08 -2.22 17.01
N TRP A 27 3.46 -1.41 17.87
CA TRP A 27 2.96 -0.10 17.54
C TRP A 27 3.42 0.96 18.55
N THR A 28 3.85 2.10 18.02
CA THR A 28 4.20 3.28 18.80
C THR A 28 3.19 4.39 18.56
N ALA A 29 2.46 4.77 19.59
CA ALA A 29 1.53 5.90 19.61
C ALA A 29 2.17 7.09 20.33
N ARG A 30 2.41 8.18 19.60
CA ARG A 30 2.99 9.41 20.15
C ARG A 30 2.02 10.57 20.02
N VAL A 31 1.69 11.19 21.15
CA VAL A 31 0.89 12.41 21.17
C VAL A 31 1.81 13.61 20.91
N ILE A 32 1.65 14.23 19.75
CA ILE A 32 2.38 15.39 19.27
C ILE A 32 1.48 16.62 19.25
N LYS A 33 2.07 17.81 19.28
CA LYS A 33 1.30 19.03 19.04
C LYS A 33 0.98 19.11 17.55
N ASN A 34 -0.27 19.36 17.19
CA ASN A 34 -0.62 19.59 15.79
C ASN A 34 -0.11 20.98 15.39
N GLU A 35 0.59 21.09 14.27
CA GLU A 35 1.06 22.37 13.74
C GLU A 35 -0.01 23.07 12.88
N ASP A 36 -1.00 22.31 12.40
CA ASP A 36 -2.05 22.79 11.48
C ASP A 36 -3.33 23.26 12.22
N ASP A 37 -3.54 22.81 13.46
CA ASP A 37 -4.70 23.11 14.29
C ASP A 37 -4.26 23.38 15.75
N ASP A 38 -4.96 24.23 16.51
CA ASP A 38 -4.64 24.57 17.92
C ASP A 38 -4.98 23.41 18.88
N GLY A 39 -4.41 22.23 18.60
CA GLY A 39 -4.77 20.96 19.17
C GLY A 39 -3.60 19.99 19.28
N TRP A 40 -3.92 18.78 19.74
CA TRP A 40 -2.98 17.68 19.80
C TRP A 40 -3.30 16.72 18.65
N ALA A 41 -2.29 16.01 18.17
CA ALA A 41 -2.44 14.91 17.24
C ALA A 41 -1.78 13.67 17.85
N VAL A 42 -2.26 12.51 17.47
CA VAL A 42 -1.62 11.23 17.80
C VAL A 42 -1.06 10.65 16.51
N ALA A 43 0.23 10.39 16.52
CA ALA A 43 0.95 9.71 15.45
C ALA A 43 1.12 8.25 15.84
N MET A 44 0.56 7.35 15.04
CA MET A 44 0.70 5.90 15.14
C MET A 44 1.75 5.45 14.13
N THR A 45 2.83 4.88 14.64
CA THR A 45 3.94 4.33 13.86
C THR A 45 3.98 2.83 14.13
N ARG A 46 4.17 2.04 13.07
CA ARG A 46 4.40 0.60 13.22
C ARG A 46 5.89 0.38 13.47
N ASP A 47 6.21 -0.56 14.33
CA ASP A 47 7.60 -0.93 14.57
C ASP A 47 8.30 -1.33 13.24
N GLY A 48 9.52 -0.83 13.05
CA GLY A 48 10.28 -0.96 11.81
C GLY A 48 9.95 0.02 10.68
N GLU A 49 8.88 0.83 10.78
CA GLU A 49 8.54 1.86 9.79
C GLU A 49 9.10 3.23 10.20
N SER A 50 9.74 3.94 9.26
CA SER A 50 10.23 5.31 9.49
C SER A 50 9.13 6.37 9.44
N GLU A 51 7.96 6.03 8.89
CA GLU A 51 6.83 6.95 8.68
C GLU A 51 5.61 6.52 9.51
N PRO A 52 4.89 7.47 10.13
CA PRO A 52 3.68 7.14 10.88
C PRO A 52 2.57 6.70 9.93
N ALA A 53 2.07 5.49 10.12
CA ALA A 53 0.98 4.91 9.35
C ALA A 53 -0.34 5.68 9.47
N LEU A 54 -0.56 6.39 10.58
CA LEU A 54 -1.74 7.21 10.82
C LEU A 54 -1.37 8.40 11.71
N VAL A 55 -1.71 9.61 11.28
CA VAL A 55 -1.70 10.80 12.13
C VAL A 55 -3.11 11.35 12.20
N GLY A 56 -3.69 11.40 13.40
CA GLY A 56 -5.07 11.83 13.61
C GLY A 56 -5.18 12.88 14.71
N PRO A 57 -6.24 13.71 14.68
CA PRO A 57 -6.49 14.67 15.75
C PRO A 57 -6.72 13.92 17.07
N TRP A 58 -6.06 14.39 18.13
CA TRP A 58 -6.15 13.84 19.48
C TRP A 58 -6.87 14.80 20.41
N THR A 59 -7.77 14.22 21.21
CA THR A 59 -8.63 15.01 22.09
C THR A 59 -7.82 15.70 23.17
N MET A 60 -7.94 17.03 23.22
CA MET A 60 -7.44 17.85 24.32
C MET A 60 -8.15 17.42 25.62
N GLY A 61 -7.38 17.14 26.66
CA GLY A 61 -7.90 16.71 27.96
C GLY A 61 -8.78 17.78 28.61
N ARG A 62 -9.47 17.38 29.69
CA ARG A 62 -10.45 18.22 30.39
C ARG A 62 -9.89 19.57 30.86
N ASP A 63 -8.58 19.64 31.10
CA ASP A 63 -7.84 20.85 31.46
C ASP A 63 -7.65 21.86 30.32
N LYS A 64 -8.13 21.58 29.09
CA LYS A 64 -7.99 22.46 27.90
C LYS A 64 -6.55 22.92 27.61
N LYS A 65 -5.57 22.24 28.19
CA LYS A 65 -4.13 22.56 28.08
C LYS A 65 -3.28 21.32 27.89
N ASN A 66 -3.59 20.25 28.61
CA ASN A 66 -2.91 18.97 28.48
C ASN A 66 -3.70 18.02 27.58
N PRO A 67 -3.05 17.22 26.71
CA PRO A 67 -3.73 16.20 25.95
C PRO A 67 -4.37 15.18 26.90
N LYS A 68 -5.49 14.57 26.49
CA LYS A 68 -6.04 13.44 27.22
C LYS A 68 -4.93 12.37 27.31
N PRO A 69 -4.63 11.82 28.51
CA PRO A 69 -3.63 10.78 28.63
C PRO A 69 -4.00 9.62 27.72
N LEU A 70 -3.01 9.05 27.07
CA LEU A 70 -3.21 7.84 26.29
C LEU A 70 -3.45 6.68 27.27
N ASP A 71 -4.60 6.03 27.12
CA ASP A 71 -5.02 4.89 27.94
C ASP A 71 -5.14 3.64 27.06
N ALA A 72 -5.03 2.45 27.65
CA ALA A 72 -5.12 1.16 26.97
C ALA A 72 -6.29 1.04 25.95
N PRO A 73 -7.55 1.35 26.30
CA PRO A 73 -8.65 1.25 25.34
C PRO A 73 -8.51 2.23 24.15
N ALA A 74 -7.91 3.39 24.39
CA ALA A 74 -7.69 4.38 23.36
C ALA A 74 -6.55 3.95 22.42
N PHE A 75 -5.46 3.42 22.97
CA PHE A 75 -4.38 2.82 22.21
C PHE A 75 -4.86 1.66 21.33
N SER A 76 -5.60 0.69 21.88
CA SER A 76 -6.14 -0.44 21.09
C SER A 76 -7.05 -0.01 19.94
N THR A 77 -7.77 1.11 20.09
CA THR A 77 -8.63 1.66 19.03
C THR A 77 -7.80 2.30 17.92
N LEU A 78 -6.73 3.03 18.29
CA LEU A 78 -5.78 3.59 17.34
C LEU A 78 -5.03 2.50 16.59
N VAL A 79 -4.56 1.44 17.27
CA VAL A 79 -3.89 0.30 16.64
C VAL A 79 -4.78 -0.35 15.58
N LYS A 80 -6.07 -0.58 15.89
CA LYS A 80 -7.03 -1.11 14.92
C LYS A 80 -7.22 -0.19 13.71
N THR A 81 -7.35 1.11 13.97
CA THR A 81 -7.55 2.11 12.91
C THR A 81 -6.31 2.23 12.03
N ALA A 82 -5.12 2.32 12.63
CA ALA A 82 -3.86 2.42 11.92
C ALA A 82 -3.57 1.15 11.11
N SER A 83 -3.83 -0.03 11.68
CA SER A 83 -3.73 -1.30 10.96
C SER A 83 -4.67 -1.35 9.75
N GLU A 84 -5.90 -0.86 9.89
CA GLU A 84 -6.86 -0.77 8.80
C GLU A 84 -6.42 0.25 7.73
N VAL A 85 -5.82 1.38 8.14
CA VAL A 85 -5.26 2.39 7.23
C VAL A 85 -4.08 1.84 6.44
N ILE A 86 -3.12 1.14 7.07
CA ILE A 86 -2.03 0.45 6.34
C ILE A 86 -2.64 -0.51 5.34
N ARG A 87 -3.54 -1.41 5.79
CA ARG A 87 -4.18 -2.40 4.93
C ARG A 87 -4.97 -1.75 3.77
N ARG A 88 -5.55 -0.57 3.99
CA ARG A 88 -6.26 0.21 2.96
C ARG A 88 -5.31 0.94 2.03
N HIS A 89 -4.21 1.48 2.54
CA HIS A 89 -3.14 2.09 1.74
C HIS A 89 -2.50 1.05 0.83
N GLU A 90 -2.23 -0.15 1.34
CA GLU A 90 -1.75 -1.29 0.55
C GLU A 90 -2.78 -1.67 -0.52
N GLN A 91 -4.06 -1.80 -0.17
CA GLN A 91 -5.11 -2.09 -1.14
C GLN A 91 -5.29 -0.98 -2.19
N GLN A 92 -5.13 0.29 -1.83
CA GLN A 92 -5.16 1.39 -2.79
C GLN A 92 -3.93 1.41 -3.69
N ARG A 93 -2.74 1.11 -3.15
CA ARG A 93 -1.51 0.97 -3.92
C ARG A 93 -1.64 -0.19 -4.92
N HIS A 94 -2.18 -1.33 -4.49
CA HIS A 94 -2.51 -2.44 -5.39
C HIS A 94 -3.60 -2.07 -6.43
N ALA A 95 -4.66 -1.35 -6.05
CA ALA A 95 -5.71 -0.96 -7.01
C ALA A 95 -5.24 0.10 -8.02
N MET A 96 -4.25 0.93 -7.66
CA MET A 96 -3.62 1.87 -8.59
C MET A 96 -2.64 1.19 -9.56
N LEU A 97 -1.93 0.15 -9.10
CA LEU A 97 -0.92 -0.56 -9.89
C LEU A 97 -1.49 -1.75 -10.68
N HIS A 98 -2.60 -2.34 -10.27
CA HIS A 98 -3.23 -3.47 -10.96
C HIS A 98 -4.60 -3.07 -11.54
N LYS A 99 -4.66 -2.85 -12.85
CA LYS A 99 -5.92 -2.70 -13.58
C LYS A 99 -6.26 -4.00 -14.30
N CYS A 100 -7.53 -4.37 -14.36
CA CYS A 100 -7.96 -5.51 -15.18
C CYS A 100 -9.24 -5.20 -15.94
N VAL A 101 -9.36 -5.78 -17.13
CA VAL A 101 -10.57 -5.74 -17.97
C VAL A 101 -10.85 -7.14 -18.50
N TYR A 102 -12.13 -7.48 -18.62
CA TYR A 102 -12.56 -8.74 -19.20
C TYR A 102 -13.10 -8.46 -20.59
N ILE A 103 -12.55 -9.14 -21.59
CA ILE A 103 -12.96 -9.03 -23.00
C ILE A 103 -13.58 -10.34 -23.43
N THR A 104 -14.85 -10.30 -23.80
CA THR A 104 -15.55 -11.45 -24.38
C THR A 104 -15.52 -11.31 -25.90
N ALA A 105 -14.84 -12.24 -26.58
CA ALA A 105 -14.77 -12.34 -28.03
C ALA A 105 -14.97 -13.80 -28.44
N ASP A 106 -15.74 -14.07 -29.50
CA ASP A 106 -16.03 -15.43 -29.99
C ASP A 106 -16.44 -16.44 -28.89
N ALA A 107 -17.32 -16.00 -27.99
CA ALA A 107 -17.79 -16.77 -26.84
C ALA A 107 -16.70 -17.23 -25.85
N ARG A 108 -15.50 -16.63 -25.90
CA ARG A 108 -14.41 -16.82 -24.95
C ARG A 108 -14.15 -15.55 -24.16
N THR A 109 -14.02 -15.66 -22.85
CA THR A 109 -13.68 -14.51 -22.00
C THR A 109 -12.18 -14.48 -21.71
N THR A 110 -11.52 -13.42 -22.17
CA THR A 110 -10.10 -13.17 -21.90
C THR A 110 -9.98 -12.07 -20.86
N LYS A 111 -9.33 -12.38 -19.74
CA LYS A 111 -8.98 -11.42 -18.70
C LYS A 111 -7.65 -10.76 -19.09
N VAL A 112 -7.67 -9.45 -19.31
CA VAL A 112 -6.46 -8.66 -19.55
C VAL A 112 -6.13 -7.87 -18.29
N THR A 113 -4.92 -8.04 -17.77
CA THR A 113 -4.40 -7.36 -16.58
C THR A 113 -3.24 -6.45 -16.96
N LEU A 114 -3.23 -5.23 -16.42
CA LEU A 114 -2.14 -4.27 -16.50
C LEU A 114 -1.57 -4.09 -15.10
N ASP A 115 -0.28 -4.40 -14.97
CA ASP A 115 0.46 -4.39 -13.71
C ASP A 115 1.58 -3.34 -13.79
N ILE A 116 1.43 -2.21 -13.13
CA ILE A 116 2.41 -1.12 -13.14
C ILE A 116 3.51 -1.44 -12.11
N VAL A 117 4.74 -1.53 -12.59
CA VAL A 117 5.95 -1.69 -11.78
C VAL A 117 6.57 -0.31 -11.58
N PRO A 118 6.50 0.26 -10.36
CA PRO A 118 7.19 1.49 -10.02
C PRO A 118 8.68 1.17 -9.89
N ASP A 119 9.44 1.41 -10.95
CA ASP A 119 10.90 1.34 -10.98
C ASP A 119 11.44 2.78 -10.83
N GLU A 120 12.48 2.96 -10.01
CA GLU A 120 13.01 4.30 -9.66
C GLU A 120 13.63 5.03 -10.85
N ASP A 121 14.09 4.30 -11.88
CA ASP A 121 14.73 4.85 -13.07
C ASP A 121 13.86 4.73 -14.32
N ASN A 122 13.09 3.64 -14.48
CA ASN A 122 12.29 3.38 -15.68
C ASN A 122 10.96 2.66 -15.38
N PRO A 123 9.94 3.38 -14.86
CA PRO A 123 8.65 2.78 -14.53
C PRO A 123 8.00 2.16 -15.78
N TYR A 124 7.50 0.94 -15.65
CA TYR A 124 6.86 0.21 -16.75
C TYR A 124 5.60 -0.51 -16.28
N ALA A 125 4.83 -1.05 -17.22
CA ALA A 125 3.72 -1.92 -16.88
C ALA A 125 3.76 -3.24 -17.66
N LEU A 126 3.26 -4.31 -17.06
CA LEU A 126 3.10 -5.63 -17.67
C LEU A 126 1.64 -5.83 -18.04
N LEU A 127 1.39 -5.95 -19.34
CA LEU A 127 0.09 -6.28 -19.89
C LEU A 127 0.05 -7.80 -20.11
N SER A 128 -0.79 -8.51 -19.34
CA SER A 128 -0.96 -9.96 -19.44
C SER A 128 -2.38 -10.30 -19.85
N ALA A 129 -2.55 -11.32 -20.69
CA ALA A 129 -3.84 -11.88 -21.08
C ALA A 129 -3.96 -13.31 -20.53
N CYS A 130 -5.08 -13.61 -19.89
CA CYS A 130 -5.42 -14.92 -19.37
C CYS A 130 -6.77 -15.39 -19.91
N ASN A 131 -6.90 -16.69 -20.21
CA ASN A 131 -8.19 -17.28 -20.58
C ASN A 131 -9.08 -17.55 -19.35
N GLU A 132 -10.26 -18.14 -19.56
CA GLU A 132 -11.21 -18.51 -18.50
C GLU A 132 -10.66 -19.56 -17.53
N ALA A 133 -9.71 -20.39 -17.96
CA ALA A 133 -8.99 -21.34 -17.12
C ALA A 133 -7.83 -20.69 -16.34
N ALA A 134 -7.70 -19.35 -16.38
CA ALA A 134 -6.60 -18.58 -15.82
C ALA A 134 -5.22 -18.91 -16.42
N GLU A 135 -5.17 -19.54 -17.58
CA GLU A 135 -3.92 -19.78 -18.30
C GLU A 135 -3.48 -18.50 -19.00
N GLN A 136 -2.22 -18.11 -18.80
CA GLN A 136 -1.63 -16.96 -19.46
C GLN A 136 -1.44 -17.23 -20.96
N LEU A 137 -2.19 -16.52 -21.78
CA LEU A 137 -2.09 -16.57 -23.24
C LEU A 137 -0.88 -15.77 -23.73
N ALA A 138 -0.64 -14.60 -23.13
CA ALA A 138 0.46 -13.72 -23.49
C ALA A 138 0.78 -12.72 -22.38
N GLN A 139 2.01 -12.20 -22.41
CA GLN A 139 2.46 -11.11 -21.55
C GLN A 139 3.44 -10.21 -22.31
N VAL A 140 3.24 -8.90 -22.23
CA VAL A 140 4.11 -7.90 -22.87
C VAL A 140 4.38 -6.73 -21.94
N ARG A 141 5.59 -6.17 -22.03
CA ARG A 141 5.95 -4.92 -21.32
C ARG A 141 5.50 -3.71 -22.12
N VAL A 142 4.72 -2.84 -21.50
CA VAL A 142 4.21 -1.57 -22.02
C VAL A 142 4.68 -0.40 -21.13
N ALA A 143 4.46 0.83 -21.58
CA ALA A 143 4.76 2.02 -20.78
C ALA A 143 3.90 2.05 -19.50
N ALA A 144 4.41 2.61 -18.40
CA ALA A 144 3.63 2.79 -17.16
C ALA A 144 2.36 3.64 -17.36
N GLU A 145 2.39 4.54 -18.35
CA GLU A 145 1.27 5.40 -18.74
C GLU A 145 0.24 4.68 -19.64
N PHE A 146 0.47 3.41 -19.99
CA PHE A 146 -0.44 2.67 -20.87
C PHE A 146 -1.84 2.59 -20.26
N ARG A 147 -2.82 3.12 -20.99
CA ARG A 147 -4.21 3.12 -20.53
C ARG A 147 -4.91 1.82 -20.94
N LEU A 148 -5.03 0.90 -19.99
CA LEU A 148 -5.86 -0.29 -20.18
C LEU A 148 -7.34 0.11 -20.26
N THR A 149 -7.94 -0.07 -21.43
CA THR A 149 -9.36 0.14 -21.72
C THR A 149 -9.91 -1.09 -22.41
N PRO A 150 -11.24 -1.34 -22.39
CA PRO A 150 -11.80 -2.47 -23.11
C PRO A 150 -11.49 -2.45 -24.61
N THR A 151 -11.45 -1.26 -25.22
CA THR A 151 -11.07 -1.10 -26.64
C THR A 151 -9.61 -1.45 -26.90
N SER A 152 -8.68 -0.96 -26.08
CA SER A 152 -7.24 -1.26 -26.26
C SER A 152 -6.92 -2.73 -25.98
N ALA A 153 -7.61 -3.35 -25.02
CA ALA A 153 -7.49 -4.78 -24.75
C ALA A 153 -8.06 -5.63 -25.89
N ALA A 154 -9.22 -5.29 -26.43
CA ALA A 154 -9.79 -5.99 -27.58
C ALA A 154 -8.90 -5.85 -28.83
N ALA A 155 -8.35 -4.67 -29.08
CA ALA A 155 -7.39 -4.46 -30.16
C ALA A 155 -6.13 -5.32 -29.99
N TRP A 156 -5.59 -5.38 -28.77
CA TRP A 156 -4.41 -6.21 -28.46
C TRP A 156 -4.67 -7.72 -28.65
N ILE A 157 -5.85 -8.19 -28.25
CA ILE A 157 -6.26 -9.59 -28.47
C ILE A 157 -6.42 -9.86 -29.97
N ALA A 158 -7.04 -8.95 -30.73
CA ALA A 158 -7.25 -9.08 -32.17
C ALA A 158 -5.93 -9.07 -32.96
N ASP A 159 -4.92 -8.35 -32.46
CA ASP A 159 -3.55 -8.28 -33.00
C ASP A 159 -2.69 -9.50 -32.62
N GLY A 160 -3.30 -10.56 -32.04
CA GLY A 160 -2.56 -11.77 -31.68
C GLY A 160 -1.62 -11.60 -30.49
N PHE A 161 -1.94 -10.67 -29.59
CA PHE A 161 -1.12 -10.30 -28.42
C PHE A 161 0.24 -9.69 -28.74
N GLU A 162 0.44 -9.16 -29.95
CA GLU A 162 1.63 -8.40 -30.29
C GLU A 162 1.77 -7.14 -29.42
N LYS A 163 3.01 -6.69 -29.19
CA LYS A 163 3.25 -5.54 -28.31
C LYS A 163 2.50 -4.32 -28.86
N PRO A 164 1.51 -3.77 -28.13
CA PRO A 164 0.70 -2.67 -28.65
C PRO A 164 1.63 -1.48 -28.91
N ARG A 165 1.64 -0.99 -30.15
CA ARG A 165 2.39 0.21 -30.54
C ARG A 165 1.90 1.35 -29.65
N THR A 166 2.74 1.77 -28.72
CA THR A 166 2.43 2.90 -27.86
C THR A 166 2.52 4.15 -28.74
N PRO A 167 1.44 4.96 -28.86
CA PRO A 167 1.54 6.24 -29.55
C PRO A 167 2.32 7.20 -28.63
N GLY A 168 3.65 7.21 -28.74
CA GLY A 168 4.50 8.11 -27.93
C GLY A 168 5.95 7.68 -27.71
N GLY A 169 6.39 6.51 -28.20
CA GLY A 169 7.81 6.13 -28.16
C GLY A 169 8.56 6.73 -29.35
N GLU A 170 9.02 7.98 -29.24
CA GLU A 170 10.09 8.49 -30.11
C GLU A 170 11.42 7.80 -29.78
N PHE A 171 12.23 7.68 -30.83
CA PHE A 171 13.40 6.83 -31.00
C PHE A 171 14.61 7.22 -30.14
#